data_AF-A0A969WQI5-F1
#
_entry.id   AF-A0A969WQI5-F1
#
_cell.length_a   1.000
_cell.length_b   1.000
_cell.length_c   1.000
_cell.angle_alpha   90.00
_cell.angle_beta   90.00
_cell.angle_gamma   90.00
#
_symmetry.space_group_name_H-M   'P 1'
#
loop_
_entity.id
_entity.type
_entity.pdbx_description
1 polymer ?
#
loop_
_entity_poly.entity_id
_entity_poly.type
_entity_poly.pdbx_seq_one_letter_code
_entity_poly.pdbx_strand_id
1 'polypeptide(L)'
;MDSKRKKHIIFGVFAVVVLALSYWGFLYIKGADLFQKRSRFYVYYERVDGLGVASPVHVSGYKIGQVTQIDLLIEEGGILLVTFDIDSQF
;
A
#
# COMPACT_ATOMS: atom_id res chain seq x y z
N MET A 1 -21.10 -42.06 5.44
CA MET A 1 -19.76 -41.45 5.21
C MET A 1 -19.03 -41.35 6.55
N ASP A 2 -18.02 -42.18 6.73
CA ASP A 2 -17.34 -42.47 8.01
C ASP A 2 -16.78 -41.24 8.75
N SER A 3 -17.09 -41.10 10.04
CA SER A 3 -16.78 -39.92 10.87
C SER A 3 -15.28 -39.65 11.00
N LYS A 4 -14.44 -40.68 10.87
CA LYS A 4 -12.97 -40.51 10.94
C LYS A 4 -12.42 -39.75 9.73
N ARG A 5 -13.00 -39.92 8.53
CA ARG A 5 -12.53 -39.22 7.31
C ARG A 5 -12.84 -37.72 7.33
N LYS A 6 -13.98 -37.33 7.92
CA LYS A 6 -14.39 -35.92 8.04
C LYS A 6 -13.39 -35.09 8.87
N LYS A 7 -12.86 -35.65 9.96
CA LYS A 7 -11.85 -34.97 10.80
C LYS A 7 -10.59 -34.60 10.03
N HIS A 8 -10.04 -35.51 9.23
CA HIS A 8 -8.82 -35.27 8.45
C HIS A 8 -9.03 -34.21 7.36
N ILE A 9 -10.20 -34.22 6.70
CA ILE A 9 -10.56 -33.17 5.71
C ILE A 9 -10.67 -31.80 6.39
N ILE A 10 -11.27 -31.73 7.58
CA ILE A 10 -11.40 -30.48 8.34
C ILE A 10 -10.03 -29.90 8.69
N PHE A 11 -9.07 -30.72 9.14
CA PHE A 11 -7.71 -30.25 9.42
C PHE A 11 -6.98 -29.79 8.16
N GLY A 12 -7.16 -30.47 7.03
CA GLY A 12 -6.59 -30.05 5.75
C GLY A 12 -7.14 -28.70 5.29
N VAL A 13 -8.46 -28.51 5.33
CA VAL A 13 -9.11 -27.24 5.00
C VAL A 13 -8.68 -26.13 5.95
N PHE A 14 -8.59 -26.42 7.25
CA PHE A 14 -8.13 -25.45 8.24
C PHE A 14 -6.71 -24.96 7.94
N ALA A 15 -5.78 -25.85 7.59
CA ALA A 15 -4.42 -25.47 7.21
C ALA A 15 -4.39 -24.55 5.98
N VAL A 16 -5.19 -24.87 4.95
CA VAL A 16 -5.30 -24.03 3.75
C VAL A 16 -5.88 -22.65 4.06
N VAL A 17 -6.91 -22.58 4.90
CA VAL A 17 -7.52 -21.32 5.33
C VAL A 17 -6.51 -20.45 6.10
N VAL A 18 -5.76 -21.05 7.02
CA VAL A 18 -4.72 -20.33 7.77
C VAL A 18 -3.64 -19.77 6.83
N LEU A 19 -3.18 -20.56 5.85
CA LEU A 19 -2.20 -20.09 4.87
C LEU A 19 -2.74 -18.95 4.00
N ALA A 20 -3.98 -19.07 3.52
CA ALA A 20 -4.64 -18.03 2.74
C ALA A 20 -4.80 -16.73 3.53
N LEU A 21 -5.27 -16.82 4.78
CA LEU A 21 -5.40 -15.67 5.68
C LEU A 21 -4.05 -15.06 6.03
N SER A 22 -3.03 -15.88 6.27
CA SER A 22 -1.68 -15.40 6.55
C SER A 22 -1.09 -14.64 5.36
N TYR A 23 -1.26 -15.15 4.14
CA TYR A 23 -0.81 -14.47 2.93
C TYR A 23 -1.54 -13.14 2.75
N TRP A 24 -2.87 -13.15 2.90
CA TRP A 24 -3.67 -11.93 2.78
C TRP A 24 -3.33 -10.89 3.86
N GLY A 25 -3.14 -11.34 5.11
CA GLY A 25 -2.72 -10.50 6.22
C GLY A 25 -1.34 -9.88 6.01
N PHE A 26 -0.39 -10.63 5.44
CA PHE A 26 0.93 -10.10 5.08
C PHE A 26 0.81 -8.98 4.03
N LEU A 27 -0.05 -9.15 3.02
CA LEU A 27 -0.31 -8.11 2.03
C LEU A 27 -1.00 -6.89 2.65
N TYR A 28 -1.91 -7.08 3.60
CA TYR A 28 -2.56 -5.99 4.33
C TYR A 28 -1.56 -5.17 5.16
N ILE A 29 -0.66 -5.81 5.93
CA ILE A 29 0.36 -5.12 6.73
C ILE A 29 1.33 -4.33 5.83
N LYS A 30 1.65 -4.86 4.64
CA LYS A 30 2.47 -4.17 3.65
C LYS A 30 1.78 -2.91 3.08
N GLY A 31 0.50 -2.69 3.39
CA GLY A 31 -0.26 -1.56 2.85
C GLY A 31 -0.44 -1.67 1.33
N ALA A 32 -0.30 -2.89 0.78
CA ALA A 32 -0.65 -3.15 -0.59
C ALA A 32 -2.18 -3.13 -0.66
N ASP A 33 -2.73 -1.97 -0.99
CA ASP A 33 -4.16 -1.81 -1.23
C ASP A 33 -4.55 -2.64 -2.46
N LEU A 34 -4.88 -3.91 -2.23
CA LEU A 34 -5.29 -4.87 -3.25
C LEU A 34 -6.58 -4.46 -3.98
N PHE A 35 -7.31 -3.47 -3.44
CA PHE A 35 -8.65 -3.08 -3.91
C PHE A 35 -8.86 -1.57 -4.09
N GLN A 36 -7.91 -0.70 -3.72
CA GLN A 36 -8.11 0.75 -3.91
C GLN A 36 -7.51 1.21 -5.25
N LYS A 37 -8.34 1.89 -6.04
CA LYS A 37 -7.96 2.48 -7.31
C LYS A 37 -7.25 3.80 -7.02
N ARG A 38 -5.94 3.68 -6.86
CA ARG A 38 -5.05 4.71 -6.38
C ARG A 38 -4.35 5.39 -7.56
N SER A 39 -4.51 6.70 -7.68
CA SER A 39 -3.96 7.50 -8.78
C SER A 39 -2.60 8.04 -8.38
N ARG A 40 -1.56 7.63 -9.12
CA ARG A 40 -0.20 8.06 -8.86
C ARG A 40 0.13 9.35 -9.59
N PHE A 41 0.51 10.38 -8.85
CA PHE A 41 0.92 11.69 -9.38
C PHE A 41 2.41 11.91 -9.13
N TYR A 42 3.10 12.49 -10.12
CA TYR A 42 4.51 12.81 -10.04
C TYR A 42 4.68 14.33 -10.12
N VAL A 43 5.40 14.91 -9.18
CA VAL A 43 5.65 16.35 -9.13
C VAL A 43 7.12 16.61 -8.84
N TYR A 44 7.71 17.53 -9.60
CA TYR A 44 9.07 17.99 -9.42
C TYR A 44 9.11 19.12 -8.39
N TYR A 45 9.97 18.99 -7.38
CA TYR A 45 10.19 19.99 -6.34
C TYR A 45 11.66 20.36 -6.24
N GLU A 46 11.96 21.64 -6.11
CA GLU A 46 13.34 22.10 -5.88
C GLU A 46 13.81 21.87 -4.44
N ARG A 47 12.87 21.80 -3.49
CA ARG A 47 13.15 21.53 -2.08
C ARG A 47 11.94 20.93 -1.38
N VAL A 48 12.18 19.92 -0.54
CA VAL A 48 11.15 19.33 0.34
C VAL A 48 11.65 19.27 1.79
N ASP A 49 11.64 20.42 2.47
CA ASP A 49 12.02 20.46 3.88
C ASP A 49 10.90 19.83 4.73
N GLY A 50 11.21 18.71 5.40
CA GLY A 50 10.28 18.03 6.32
C GLY A 50 9.23 17.13 5.66
N LEU A 51 9.32 16.87 4.35
CA LEU A 51 8.44 15.90 3.67
C LEU A 51 9.05 14.51 3.74
N GLY A 52 8.41 13.61 4.49
CA GLY A 52 8.80 12.21 4.58
C GLY A 52 8.01 11.31 3.63
N VAL A 53 8.58 10.16 3.32
CA VAL A 53 7.81 9.04 2.77
C VAL A 53 6.71 8.66 3.77
N ALA A 54 5.50 8.38 3.27
CA ALA A 54 4.26 8.16 4.03
C ALA A 54 3.65 9.42 4.70
N SER A 55 4.17 10.62 4.44
CA SER A 55 3.49 11.84 4.88
C SER A 55 2.10 11.98 4.24
N PRO A 56 1.04 12.29 5.02
CA PRO A 56 -0.31 12.48 4.49
C PRO A 56 -0.41 13.78 3.68
N VAL A 57 -1.03 13.69 2.50
CA VAL A 57 -1.33 14.84 1.63
C VAL A 57 -2.71 15.36 1.98
N HIS A 58 -2.80 16.65 2.28
CA HIS A 58 -4.07 17.32 2.60
C HIS A 58 -4.43 18.36 1.56
N VAL A 59 -5.71 18.43 1.19
CA VAL A 59 -6.29 19.53 0.42
C VAL A 59 -7.43 20.11 1.26
N SER A 60 -7.37 21.42 1.52
CA SER A 60 -8.39 22.13 2.32
C SER A 60 -8.66 21.48 3.70
N GLY A 61 -7.64 20.87 4.31
CA GLY A 61 -7.75 20.19 5.62
C GLY A 61 -8.21 18.73 5.57
N TYR A 62 -8.56 18.20 4.40
CA TYR A 62 -8.93 16.79 4.22
C TYR A 62 -7.77 15.97 3.66
N LYS A 63 -7.51 14.79 4.25
CA LYS A 63 -6.51 13.85 3.74
C LYS A 63 -7.01 13.22 2.44
N ILE A 64 -6.32 13.51 1.33
CA ILE A 64 -6.65 12.99 -0.01
C ILE A 64 -5.67 11.92 -0.49
N GLY A 65 -4.54 11.74 0.21
CA GLY A 65 -3.50 10.82 -0.24
C GLY A 65 -2.30 10.76 0.70
N GLN A 66 -1.20 10.21 0.19
CA GLN A 66 0.08 10.14 0.88
C GLN A 66 1.26 10.18 -0.09
N VAL A 67 2.42 10.61 0.41
CA VAL A 67 3.69 10.53 -0.31
C VAL A 67 4.16 9.08 -0.32
N THR A 68 4.40 8.52 -1.50
CA THR A 68 4.86 7.13 -1.64
C THR A 68 6.36 7.05 -1.85
N GLN A 69 6.95 8.01 -2.56
CA GLN A 69 8.38 7.99 -2.88
C GLN A 69 8.91 9.40 -3.11
N ILE A 70 10.17 9.61 -2.76
CA ILE A 70 10.93 10.84 -3.00
C ILE A 70 12.25 10.41 -3.61
N ASP A 71 12.49 10.75 -4.87
CA ASP A 71 13.73 10.46 -5.59
C ASP A 71 14.51 11.75 -5.84
N LEU A 72 15.83 11.73 -5.65
CA LEU A 72 16.70 12.85 -5.96
C LEU A 72 17.29 12.69 -7.37
N LEU A 73 16.88 13.54 -8.28
CA LEU A 73 17.38 13.61 -9.65
C LEU A 73 18.64 14.49 -9.69
N ILE A 74 19.80 13.84 -9.50
CA ILE A 74 21.11 14.51 -9.52
C ILE A 74 21.42 15.09 -10.91
N GLU A 75 21.00 14.39 -11.98
CA GLU A 75 21.24 14.80 -13.38
C GLU A 75 20.47 16.07 -13.77
N GLU A 76 19.34 16.36 -13.11
CA GLU A 76 18.50 17.53 -13.39
C GLU A 76 18.81 18.70 -12.44
N GLY A 77 20.00 18.75 -11.83
CA GLY A 77 20.40 19.84 -10.94
C GLY A 77 19.93 19.68 -9.50
N GLY A 78 19.64 18.45 -9.06
CA GLY A 78 19.27 18.14 -7.68
C GLY A 78 17.78 18.32 -7.38
N ILE A 79 16.93 18.24 -8.40
CA ILE A 79 15.47 18.32 -8.26
C ILE A 79 14.97 17.03 -7.60
N LEU A 80 13.93 17.15 -6.78
CA LEU A 80 13.29 16.05 -6.10
C LEU A 80 12.03 15.65 -6.85
N LEU A 81 11.97 14.41 -7.32
CA LEU A 81 10.77 13.80 -7.87
C LEU A 81 9.95 13.21 -6.72
N VAL A 82 8.82 13.83 -6.42
CA VAL A 82 7.90 13.36 -5.38
C VAL A 82 6.75 12.62 -6.04
N THR A 83 6.56 11.37 -5.61
CA THR A 83 5.46 10.52 -6.04
C THR A 83 4.36 10.52 -4.98
N PHE A 84 3.18 10.98 -5.36
CA PHE A 84 1.98 10.96 -4.52
C PHE A 84 1.05 9.87 -4.96
N ASP A 85 0.31 9.35 -3.99
CA ASP A 85 -0.74 8.39 -4.20
C ASP A 85 -2.04 8.97 -3.65
N ILE A 86 -2.95 9.33 -4.56
CA ILE A 86 -4.19 10.06 -4.29
C ILE A 86 -5.38 9.12 -4.53
N ASP A 87 -6.35 9.14 -3.62
CA ASP A 87 -7.59 8.38 -3.76
C ASP A 87 -8.42 8.94 -4.92
N SER A 88 -8.83 8.09 -5.87
CA SER A 88 -9.49 8.51 -7.12
C SER A 88 -10.94 9.01 -6.95
N GLN A 89 -11.43 9.10 -5.71
CA GLN A 89 -12.75 9.66 -5.38
C GLN A 89 -12.74 11.19 -5.19
N PHE A 90 -11.59 11.84 -5.45
CA PHE A 90 -11.40 13.30 -5.42
C PHE A 90 -10.82 13.82 -6.73
#